data_AF-A0A7W2FY19-F1
#
_entry.id   AF-A0A7W2FY19-F1
#
_cell.length_a   1.000
_cell.length_b   1.000
_cell.length_c   1.000
_cell.angle_alpha   90.00
_cell.angle_beta   90.00
_cell.angle_gamma   90.00
#
_symmetry.space_group_name_H-M   'P 1'
#
loop_
_entity.id
_entity.type
_entity.pdbx_description
1 polymer ?
#
loop_
_entity_poly.entity_id
_entity_poly.type
_entity_poly.pdbx_seq_one_letter_code
_entity_poly.pdbx_strand_id
1 'polypeptide(L)'
;MKLYIAVIGLGFLTMVSCTKTAETPKVIYENEKSASKVDYQKIDSTEIKIADLPVKFEGTNFLLHPIGDVRVYNTGSSKYGSSKTNNQVSYTISNYSSPEITGFISNVMFQHKDSVALKPLTTNRMEILSITYLDELALKTNKQLLVYTLVDVDTNKDGRYDDNDIKTLYISNVNGTKFTKLTPDLHELLEWKTIDNKLYFRSIEDINKNGEFDSKDAVHYSFVNLMADEWKIETYNPLN
;
A
#
# COMPACT_ATOMS: atom_id res chain seq x y z
N MET A 1 43.03 29.40 -60.45
CA MET A 1 41.65 29.56 -60.96
C MET A 1 40.90 28.26 -60.68
N LYS A 2 39.87 28.30 -59.81
CA LYS A 2 38.61 27.48 -59.78
C LYS A 2 38.75 25.93 -59.80
N LEU A 3 38.04 25.11 -59.04
CA LEU A 3 36.94 25.25 -58.09
C LEU A 3 36.80 23.90 -57.35
N TYR A 4 36.45 23.95 -56.06
CA TYR A 4 36.09 22.81 -55.22
C TYR A 4 34.81 22.10 -55.70
N ILE A 5 34.78 20.77 -55.66
CA ILE A 5 33.55 20.00 -55.38
C ILE A 5 33.92 18.78 -54.53
N ALA A 6 33.70 18.89 -53.22
CA ALA A 6 33.65 17.76 -52.30
C ALA A 6 32.19 17.31 -52.20
N VAL A 7 31.89 16.07 -52.59
CA VAL A 7 30.61 15.41 -52.28
C VAL A 7 30.93 14.31 -51.27
N ILE A 8 30.76 14.62 -49.98
CA ILE A 8 30.71 13.62 -48.92
C ILE A 8 29.23 13.44 -48.58
N GLY A 9 28.68 12.34 -49.10
CA GLY A 9 27.31 11.93 -48.90
C GLY A 9 27.05 11.49 -47.47
N LEU A 10 26.16 12.24 -46.82
CA LEU A 10 25.11 11.86 -45.88
C LEU A 10 25.07 10.38 -45.45
N GLY A 11 25.23 10.14 -44.15
CA GLY A 11 25.02 8.85 -43.50
C GLY A 11 25.00 8.97 -41.99
N PHE A 12 24.23 9.92 -41.44
CA PHE A 12 24.02 10.03 -39.99
C PHE A 12 22.94 9.01 -39.59
N LEU A 13 23.38 7.81 -39.23
CA LEU A 13 22.50 6.77 -38.68
C LEU A 13 22.21 7.14 -37.22
N THR A 14 21.16 7.94 -36.98
CA THR A 14 20.65 8.16 -35.63
C THR A 14 19.94 6.88 -35.19
N MET A 15 20.63 6.04 -34.41
CA MET A 15 19.97 5.01 -33.62
C MET A 15 19.14 5.70 -32.54
N VAL A 16 17.87 5.94 -32.84
CA VAL A 16 16.85 6.26 -31.84
C VAL A 16 16.62 4.98 -31.04
N SER A 17 17.45 4.73 -30.04
CA SER A 17 17.14 3.75 -29.00
C SER A 17 16.09 4.39 -28.09
N CYS A 18 14.84 4.35 -28.54
CA CYS A 18 13.71 4.54 -27.66
C CYS A 18 13.53 3.23 -26.90
N THR A 19 14.26 3.06 -25.79
CA THR A 19 13.93 2.03 -24.81
C THR A 19 12.59 2.45 -24.21
N LYS A 20 11.49 1.96 -24.79
CA LYS A 20 10.25 1.82 -24.02
C LYS A 20 10.63 0.86 -22.88
N THR A 21 10.88 1.42 -21.70
CA THR A 21 10.86 0.66 -20.46
C THR A 21 9.51 -0.04 -20.43
N ALA A 22 9.50 -1.35 -20.69
CA ALA A 22 8.32 -2.15 -20.43
C ALA A 22 8.04 -1.99 -18.93
N GLU A 23 6.85 -1.49 -18.60
CA GLU A 23 6.42 -1.40 -17.21
C GLU A 23 6.40 -2.83 -16.67
N THR A 24 7.05 -3.04 -15.53
CA THR A 24 7.04 -4.35 -14.87
C THR A 24 5.61 -4.65 -14.45
N PRO A 25 5.09 -5.87 -14.69
CA PRO A 25 3.71 -6.20 -14.36
C PRO A 25 3.50 -6.07 -12.86
N LYS A 26 2.33 -5.56 -12.48
CA LYS A 26 1.92 -5.40 -11.08
C LYS A 26 1.64 -6.73 -10.40
N VAL A 27 1.28 -7.74 -11.19
CA VAL A 27 0.92 -9.08 -10.73
C VAL A 27 1.55 -10.14 -11.61
N ILE A 28 2.15 -11.16 -10.99
CA ILE A 28 2.67 -12.35 -11.69
C ILE A 28 1.82 -13.57 -11.33
N TYR A 29 1.04 -14.03 -12.29
CA TYR A 29 0.22 -15.24 -12.18
C TYR A 29 1.06 -16.51 -12.32
N GLU A 30 0.85 -17.48 -11.43
CA GLU A 30 1.44 -18.82 -11.57
C GLU A 30 0.62 -19.65 -12.56
N ASN A 31 1.31 -20.46 -13.38
CA ASN A 31 0.65 -21.38 -14.29
C ASN A 31 -0.24 -22.37 -13.52
N GLU A 32 -1.44 -22.65 -14.04
CA GLU A 32 -2.64 -23.25 -13.41
C GLU A 32 -2.50 -24.63 -12.71
N LYS A 33 -1.29 -25.15 -12.50
CA LYS A 33 -1.05 -26.43 -11.82
C LYS A 33 -1.01 -26.36 -10.29
N SER A 34 -1.07 -25.15 -9.71
CA SER A 34 -1.33 -24.96 -8.29
C SER A 34 -2.48 -23.98 -8.16
N ALA A 35 -3.60 -24.42 -7.59
CA ALA A 35 -4.59 -23.51 -7.05
C ALA A 35 -3.95 -22.81 -5.83
N SER A 36 -3.15 -21.78 -6.09
CA SER A 36 -2.31 -21.14 -5.10
C SER A 36 -3.19 -20.32 -4.15
N LYS A 37 -3.35 -20.80 -2.92
CA LYS A 37 -3.72 -19.92 -1.81
C LYS A 37 -2.67 -18.81 -1.73
N VAL A 38 -3.10 -17.56 -1.53
CA VAL A 38 -2.19 -16.46 -1.23
C VAL A 38 -1.33 -16.83 -0.02
N ASP A 39 -0.01 -16.83 -0.22
CA ASP A 39 0.95 -17.16 0.85
C ASP A 39 1.46 -15.87 1.49
N TYR A 40 1.18 -15.74 2.79
CA TYR A 40 1.57 -14.57 3.57
C TYR A 40 2.93 -14.81 4.22
N GLN A 41 3.92 -14.01 3.84
CA GLN A 41 5.22 -14.06 4.49
C GLN A 41 5.14 -13.52 5.93
N LYS A 42 5.97 -14.07 6.82
CA LYS A 42 6.12 -13.56 8.20
C LYS A 42 7.11 -12.41 8.25
N ILE A 43 6.90 -11.52 9.22
CA ILE A 43 7.84 -10.43 9.49
C ILE A 43 9.19 -11.01 9.89
N ASP A 44 10.26 -10.55 9.24
CA ASP A 44 11.63 -10.92 9.59
C ASP A 44 12.09 -10.11 10.81
N SER A 45 12.55 -10.81 11.85
CA SER A 45 13.09 -10.21 13.07
C SER A 45 14.47 -9.56 12.89
N THR A 46 15.14 -9.77 11.75
CA THR A 46 16.47 -9.22 11.47
C THR A 46 16.45 -7.81 10.88
N GLU A 47 15.30 -7.35 10.38
CA GLU A 47 15.13 -5.98 9.87
C GLU A 47 15.19 -4.95 11.03
N ILE A 48 15.93 -3.85 10.83
CA ILE A 48 16.01 -2.76 11.81
C ILE A 48 14.73 -1.92 11.71
N LYS A 49 13.82 -2.14 12.66
CA LYS A 49 12.56 -1.41 12.78
C LYS A 49 12.64 -0.35 13.87
N ILE A 50 11.99 0.78 13.64
CA ILE A 50 11.78 1.85 14.62
C ILE A 50 10.30 2.16 14.76
N ALA A 51 9.92 2.79 15.86
CA ALA A 51 8.56 3.24 16.11
C ALA A 51 8.50 4.77 16.20
N ASP A 52 7.45 5.36 15.63
CA ASP A 52 7.10 6.75 15.90
C ASP A 52 6.48 6.91 17.29
N LEU A 53 6.37 8.16 17.76
CA LEU A 53 5.61 8.47 18.96
C LEU A 53 4.14 8.06 18.83
N PRO A 54 3.48 7.70 19.94
CA PRO A 54 2.11 7.21 19.89
C PRO A 54 1.12 8.25 19.37
N VAL A 55 0.23 7.80 18.50
CA VAL A 55 -0.96 8.52 18.06
C VAL A 55 -2.17 8.02 18.82
N LYS A 56 -3.05 8.94 19.21
CA LYS A 56 -4.32 8.63 19.88
C LYS A 56 -5.46 9.31 19.15
N PHE A 57 -6.42 8.53 18.68
CA PHE A 57 -7.67 9.07 18.15
C PHE A 57 -8.61 9.50 19.27
N GLU A 58 -9.36 10.57 19.05
CA GLU A 58 -10.31 11.09 20.02
C GLU A 58 -11.40 10.06 20.36
N GLY A 59 -11.81 10.04 21.63
CA GLY A 59 -12.81 9.08 22.14
C GLY A 59 -12.28 7.65 22.36
N THR A 60 -11.04 7.35 21.99
CA THR A 60 -10.48 6.00 22.14
C THR A 60 -9.60 5.87 23.39
N ASN A 61 -9.45 4.63 23.88
CA ASN A 61 -8.52 4.30 24.98
C ASN A 61 -7.22 3.65 24.49
N PHE A 62 -6.95 3.68 23.19
CA PHE A 62 -5.80 3.01 22.59
C PHE A 62 -4.82 4.03 22.01
N LEU A 63 -3.54 3.78 22.27
CA LEU A 63 -2.40 4.43 21.63
C LEU A 63 -1.90 3.50 20.53
N LEU A 64 -1.70 4.06 19.35
CA LEU A 64 -1.15 3.38 18.19
C LEU A 64 0.30 3.83 18.02
N HIS A 65 1.22 2.88 17.92
CA HIS A 65 2.63 3.13 17.65
C HIS A 65 2.95 2.60 16.25
N PRO A 66 3.00 3.46 15.23
CA PRO A 66 3.41 3.06 13.88
C PRO A 66 4.86 2.57 13.89
N ILE A 67 5.10 1.40 13.28
CA ILE A 67 6.43 0.78 13.16
C ILE A 67 6.81 0.70 11.69
N GLY A 68 8.04 1.08 11.36
CA GLY A 68 8.59 0.96 10.00
C GLY A 68 10.11 0.93 10.00
N ASP A 69 10.68 0.86 8.81
CA ASP A 69 12.11 0.77 8.62
C ASP A 69 12.76 2.17 8.55
N VAL A 70 14.03 2.24 8.96
CA VAL A 70 14.82 3.47 8.81
C VAL A 70 15.12 3.69 7.33
N ARG A 71 14.67 4.83 6.78
CA ARG A 71 14.86 5.14 5.37
C ARG A 71 16.15 5.91 5.15
N VAL A 72 17.02 5.40 4.29
CA VAL A 72 18.27 6.06 3.90
C VAL A 72 18.15 6.54 2.46
N TYR A 73 18.14 7.86 2.27
CA TYR A 73 18.13 8.45 0.95
C TYR A 73 19.56 8.64 0.46
N ASN A 74 19.90 7.95 -0.63
CA ASN A 74 21.18 8.14 -1.29
C ASN A 74 21.08 9.30 -2.29
N THR A 75 21.52 10.49 -1.88
CA THR A 75 21.65 11.63 -2.78
C THR A 75 22.98 11.55 -3.53
N GLY A 76 23.11 10.72 -4.56
CA GLY A 76 24.21 10.82 -5.54
C GLY A 76 23.89 11.92 -6.56
N SER A 77 24.76 12.85 -6.96
CA SER A 77 26.18 12.73 -7.32
C SER A 77 26.99 13.98 -6.94
N SER A 78 28.08 13.84 -6.18
CA SER A 78 29.08 14.92 -6.06
C SER A 78 29.89 14.99 -7.35
N LYS A 79 29.75 16.08 -8.12
CA LYS A 79 30.75 16.47 -9.12
C LYS A 79 32.04 16.86 -8.41
N TYR A 80 33.16 16.54 -9.05
CA TYR A 80 34.55 16.71 -8.63
C TYR A 80 34.80 17.97 -7.77
N GLY A 81 35.24 17.80 -6.52
CA GLY A 81 35.85 18.87 -5.72
C GLY A 81 35.11 19.41 -4.50
N SER A 82 34.12 18.70 -3.92
CA SER A 82 33.50 19.13 -2.65
C SER A 82 33.35 17.99 -1.65
N SER A 83 33.63 18.31 -0.39
CA SER A 83 33.63 17.45 0.80
C SER A 83 32.38 16.58 0.90
N LYS A 84 32.55 15.29 1.25
CA LYS A 84 31.52 14.24 1.40
C LYS A 84 30.22 14.79 1.99
N THR A 85 29.15 14.81 1.20
CA THR A 85 27.81 15.18 1.66
C THR A 85 26.98 13.94 2.03
N ASN A 86 26.55 13.99 3.29
CA ASN A 86 25.75 13.07 4.11
C ASN A 86 24.62 12.32 3.40
N ASN A 87 24.57 10.99 3.58
CA ASN A 87 23.35 10.21 3.43
C ASN A 87 22.28 10.80 4.35
N GLN A 88 21.16 11.28 3.80
CA GLN A 88 20.05 11.78 4.62
C GLN A 88 19.25 10.58 5.13
N VAL A 89 19.32 10.35 6.44
CA VAL A 89 18.56 9.30 7.13
C VAL A 89 17.26 9.90 7.65
N SER A 90 16.13 9.29 7.32
CA SER A 90 14.81 9.63 7.84
C SER A 90 14.39 8.62 8.90
N TYR A 91 14.06 9.14 10.08
CA TYR A 91 13.52 8.38 11.21
C TYR A 91 12.01 8.53 11.35
N THR A 92 11.36 9.34 10.52
CA THR A 92 9.89 9.45 10.51
C THR A 92 9.29 8.29 9.75
N ILE A 93 8.37 7.56 10.39
CA ILE A 93 7.66 6.43 9.77
C ILE A 93 6.33 6.87 9.16
N SER A 94 5.63 7.75 9.86
CA SER A 94 4.25 8.12 9.59
C SER A 94 4.00 9.61 9.77
N ASN A 95 2.93 10.09 9.13
CA ASN A 95 2.36 11.41 9.31
C ASN A 95 0.95 11.25 9.86
N TYR A 96 0.63 11.99 10.92
CA TYR A 96 -0.69 12.01 11.51
C TYR A 96 -1.43 13.30 11.14
N SER A 97 -2.60 13.15 10.54
CA SER A 97 -3.55 14.23 10.26
C SER A 97 -4.94 13.68 10.50
N SER A 98 -5.51 13.96 11.68
CA SER A 98 -6.80 13.39 12.09
C SER A 98 -7.88 13.51 11.00
N PRO A 99 -8.63 12.44 10.70
CA PRO A 99 -8.66 11.14 11.38
C PRO A 99 -7.73 10.07 10.77
N GLU A 100 -6.68 10.46 10.06
CA GLU A 100 -5.84 9.55 9.27
C GLU A 100 -4.36 9.55 9.72
N ILE A 101 -3.75 8.36 9.67
CA ILE A 101 -2.29 8.17 9.73
C ILE A 101 -1.86 7.65 8.36
N THR A 102 -0.88 8.29 7.72
CA THR A 102 -0.29 7.84 6.45
C THR A 102 1.19 7.57 6.63
N GLY A 103 1.78 6.70 5.80
CA GLY A 103 3.22 6.45 5.86
C GLY A 103 3.62 5.15 5.18
N PHE A 104 4.86 4.72 5.45
CA PHE A 104 5.39 3.42 5.02
C PHE A 104 5.49 2.54 6.27
N ILE A 105 4.33 2.06 6.71
CA ILE A 105 4.17 1.47 8.04
C ILE A 105 4.20 -0.05 7.91
N SER A 106 5.24 -0.70 8.40
CA SER A 106 5.34 -2.17 8.38
C SER A 106 4.42 -2.87 9.37
N ASN A 107 4.07 -2.22 10.49
CA ASN A 107 3.15 -2.73 11.50
C ASN A 107 2.68 -1.60 12.44
N VAL A 108 1.69 -1.89 13.29
CA VAL A 108 1.24 -0.98 14.35
C VAL A 108 1.16 -1.73 15.66
N MET A 109 1.75 -1.18 16.72
CA MET A 109 1.54 -1.70 18.07
C MET A 109 0.40 -0.96 18.75
N PHE A 110 -0.53 -1.71 19.29
CA PHE A 110 -1.65 -1.21 20.07
C PHE A 110 -1.35 -1.32 21.55
N GLN A 111 -1.51 -0.20 22.25
CA GLN A 111 -1.35 -0.10 23.69
C GLN A 111 -2.64 0.47 24.28
N HIS A 112 -3.23 -0.19 25.28
CA HIS A 112 -4.28 0.45 26.05
C HIS A 112 -3.68 1.55 26.94
N LYS A 113 -4.33 2.71 27.06
CA LYS A 113 -3.79 3.89 27.78
C LYS A 113 -3.38 3.59 29.23
N ASP A 114 -4.05 2.64 29.87
CA ASP A 114 -3.84 2.24 31.27
C ASP A 114 -2.90 1.01 31.39
N SER A 115 -2.20 0.64 30.31
CA SER A 115 -1.33 -0.54 30.27
C SER A 115 -0.01 -0.21 29.58
N VAL A 116 1.06 -0.91 29.93
CA VAL A 116 2.34 -0.90 29.21
C VAL A 116 2.42 -2.03 28.17
N ALA A 117 1.42 -2.92 28.11
CA ALA A 117 1.41 -4.03 27.18
C ALA A 117 1.15 -3.54 25.75
N LEU A 118 1.99 -4.00 24.82
CA LEU A 118 1.89 -3.73 23.40
C LEU A 118 1.43 -5.00 22.67
N LYS A 119 0.53 -4.85 21.70
CA LYS A 119 0.08 -5.93 20.83
C LYS A 119 0.28 -5.54 19.37
N PRO A 120 0.95 -6.35 18.54
CA PRO A 120 1.07 -6.06 17.12
C PRO A 120 -0.29 -6.24 16.42
N LEU A 121 -0.52 -5.47 15.35
CA LEU A 121 -1.68 -5.67 14.46
C LEU A 121 -1.69 -7.06 13.86
N THR A 122 -0.49 -7.51 13.45
CA THR A 122 -0.29 -8.73 12.68
C THR A 122 1.13 -9.28 12.85
N THR A 123 1.32 -10.52 12.43
CA THR A 123 2.63 -11.19 12.34
C THR A 123 3.09 -11.37 10.89
N ASN A 124 2.25 -10.99 9.92
CA ASN A 124 2.55 -11.08 8.50
C ASN A 124 3.28 -9.81 8.04
N ARG A 125 4.17 -9.98 7.06
CA ARG A 125 4.84 -8.87 6.38
C ARG A 125 3.81 -8.13 5.53
N MET A 126 3.85 -6.80 5.57
CA MET A 126 2.98 -5.90 4.82
C MET A 126 3.56 -4.48 4.84
N GLU A 127 3.03 -3.64 3.96
CA GLU A 127 3.22 -2.19 4.00
C GLU A 127 1.86 -1.50 4.11
N ILE A 128 1.59 -0.85 5.24
CA ILE A 128 0.38 -0.07 5.50
C ILE A 128 0.64 1.35 5.03
N LEU A 129 -0.15 1.78 4.04
CA LEU A 129 -0.09 3.09 3.41
C LEU A 129 -0.91 4.11 4.20
N SER A 130 -2.09 3.69 4.67
CA SER A 130 -2.94 4.52 5.53
C SER A 130 -3.77 3.74 6.54
N ILE A 131 -4.11 4.44 7.63
CA ILE A 131 -5.01 4.01 8.70
C ILE A 131 -5.98 5.15 8.96
N THR A 132 -7.26 4.94 8.65
CA THR A 132 -8.32 5.93 8.86
C THR A 132 -9.22 5.49 10.01
N TYR A 133 -9.38 6.35 11.02
CA TYR A 133 -10.36 6.16 12.07
C TYR A 133 -11.74 6.62 11.62
N LEU A 134 -12.75 5.77 11.81
CA LEU A 134 -14.14 6.10 11.48
C LEU A 134 -14.79 6.90 12.62
N ASP A 135 -14.30 8.11 12.85
CA ASP A 135 -14.73 9.00 13.93
C ASP A 135 -16.23 9.35 13.87
N GLU A 136 -16.76 9.69 12.70
CA GLU A 136 -18.20 9.96 12.54
C GLU A 136 -19.08 8.76 12.89
N LEU A 137 -18.66 7.54 12.51
CA LEU A 137 -19.35 6.32 12.86
C LEU A 137 -19.30 6.09 14.37
N ALA A 138 -18.12 6.29 14.98
CA ALA A 138 -17.92 6.12 16.40
C ALA A 138 -18.79 7.10 17.21
N LEU A 139 -18.88 8.36 16.79
CA LEU A 139 -19.74 9.37 17.42
C LEU A 139 -21.22 8.99 17.37
N LYS A 140 -21.69 8.41 16.25
CA LYS A 140 -23.10 8.03 16.06
C LYS A 140 -23.48 6.71 16.73
N THR A 141 -22.56 5.76 16.82
CA THR A 141 -22.87 4.36 17.14
C THR A 141 -22.07 3.75 18.28
N ASN A 142 -21.04 4.45 18.78
CA ASN A 142 -20.01 3.94 19.68
C ASN A 142 -19.14 2.80 19.13
N LYS A 143 -19.28 2.42 17.84
CA LYS A 143 -18.36 1.47 17.21
C LYS A 143 -17.08 2.18 16.76
N GLN A 144 -15.96 1.81 17.37
CA GLN A 144 -14.64 2.37 17.08
C GLN A 144 -13.88 1.43 16.13
N LEU A 145 -13.82 1.80 14.85
CA LEU A 145 -13.24 0.98 13.78
C LEU A 145 -12.12 1.73 13.07
N LEU A 146 -11.13 0.96 12.60
CA LEU A 146 -10.02 1.43 11.77
C LEU A 146 -10.12 0.78 10.40
N VAL A 147 -9.95 1.58 9.36
CA VAL A 147 -9.86 1.12 7.96
C VAL A 147 -8.43 1.31 7.49
N TYR A 148 -7.90 0.33 6.78
CA TYR A 148 -6.51 0.32 6.34
C TYR A 148 -6.43 0.17 4.83
N THR A 149 -5.58 0.98 4.20
CA THR A 149 -5.09 0.74 2.84
C THR A 149 -3.67 0.24 2.93
N LEU A 150 -3.39 -0.94 2.37
CA LEU A 150 -2.10 -1.60 2.54
C LEU A 150 -1.78 -2.58 1.40
N VAL A 151 -0.53 -3.00 1.34
CA VAL A 151 -0.01 -4.09 0.51
C VAL A 151 0.29 -5.27 1.43
N ASP A 152 -0.40 -6.40 1.22
CA ASP A 152 -0.30 -7.61 2.06
C ASP A 152 0.50 -8.76 1.43
N VAL A 153 0.86 -8.62 0.14
CA VAL A 153 1.52 -9.65 -0.67
C VAL A 153 2.44 -8.99 -1.68
N ASP A 154 3.63 -9.56 -1.87
CA ASP A 154 4.55 -9.28 -2.98
C ASP A 154 4.00 -9.92 -4.27
N THR A 155 3.13 -9.20 -4.98
CA THR A 155 2.39 -9.71 -6.13
C THR A 155 3.23 -9.71 -7.40
N ASN A 156 4.22 -8.82 -7.48
CA ASN A 156 5.17 -8.76 -8.59
C ASN A 156 6.42 -9.64 -8.36
N LYS A 157 6.56 -10.24 -7.17
CA LYS A 157 7.62 -11.18 -6.77
C LYS A 157 9.02 -10.57 -6.80
N ASP A 158 9.16 -9.28 -6.53
CA ASP A 158 10.44 -8.58 -6.49
C ASP A 158 11.11 -8.59 -5.10
N GLY A 159 10.42 -9.17 -4.10
CA GLY A 159 10.87 -9.29 -2.70
C GLY A 159 10.51 -8.08 -1.82
N ARG A 160 9.83 -7.07 -2.37
CA ARG A 160 9.37 -5.86 -1.69
C ARG A 160 7.86 -5.90 -1.49
N TYR A 161 7.39 -5.02 -0.63
CA TYR A 161 5.98 -4.81 -0.33
C TYR A 161 5.79 -3.31 -0.48
N ASP A 162 5.47 -2.86 -1.69
CA ASP A 162 5.39 -1.44 -1.99
C ASP A 162 4.27 -1.11 -2.99
N ASP A 163 4.16 0.16 -3.40
CA ASP A 163 3.09 0.62 -4.31
C ASP A 163 3.08 -0.08 -5.70
N ASN A 164 4.12 -0.84 -6.04
CA ASN A 164 4.17 -1.69 -7.25
C ASN A 164 3.43 -3.02 -7.07
N ASP A 165 2.92 -3.31 -5.87
CA ASP A 165 2.08 -4.46 -5.56
C ASP A 165 0.60 -4.07 -5.44
N ILE A 166 -0.27 -5.07 -5.37
CA ILE A 166 -1.71 -4.87 -5.22
C ILE A 166 -2.04 -4.18 -3.89
N LYS A 167 -2.69 -3.02 -3.99
CA LYS A 167 -3.30 -2.33 -2.85
C LYS A 167 -4.60 -3.01 -2.44
N THR A 168 -4.78 -3.21 -1.14
CA THR A 168 -5.94 -3.90 -0.56
C THR A 168 -6.54 -3.08 0.58
N LEU A 169 -7.80 -3.39 0.90
CA LEU A 169 -8.56 -2.77 1.97
C LEU A 169 -8.74 -3.75 3.13
N TYR A 170 -8.46 -3.28 4.34
CA TYR A 170 -8.70 -4.02 5.57
C TYR A 170 -9.51 -3.19 6.57
N ILE A 171 -10.10 -3.87 7.55
CA ILE A 171 -10.81 -3.27 8.67
C ILE A 171 -10.45 -3.98 9.98
N SER A 172 -10.44 -3.24 11.10
CA SER A 172 -10.27 -3.80 12.43
C SER A 172 -11.05 -3.00 13.48
N ASN A 173 -11.11 -3.56 14.70
CA ASN A 173 -11.47 -2.77 15.88
C ASN A 173 -10.33 -1.80 16.22
N VAL A 174 -10.62 -0.70 16.91
CA VAL A 174 -9.64 0.32 17.33
C VAL A 174 -8.40 -0.19 18.08
N ASN A 175 -8.47 -1.40 18.65
CA ASN A 175 -7.38 -2.06 19.36
C ASN A 175 -6.58 -3.05 18.48
N GLY A 176 -6.79 -3.02 17.15
CA GLY A 176 -6.15 -3.89 16.17
C GLY A 176 -6.73 -5.31 16.09
N THR A 177 -7.70 -5.67 16.95
CA THR A 177 -8.33 -6.99 16.89
C THR A 177 -9.30 -7.12 15.72
N LYS A 178 -9.57 -8.36 15.31
CA LYS A 178 -10.45 -8.67 14.18
C LYS A 178 -9.94 -8.07 12.85
N PHE A 179 -8.63 -7.98 12.67
CA PHE A 179 -8.04 -7.49 11.42
C PHE A 179 -8.45 -8.35 10.22
N THR A 180 -9.32 -7.81 9.37
CA THR A 180 -10.07 -8.55 8.33
C THR A 180 -9.86 -7.91 6.96
N LYS A 181 -9.45 -8.70 5.97
CA LYS A 181 -9.36 -8.28 4.57
C LYS A 181 -10.76 -8.09 3.98
N LEU A 182 -10.98 -6.99 3.27
CA LEU A 182 -12.24 -6.70 2.56
C LEU A 182 -12.08 -6.84 1.04
N THR A 183 -10.93 -6.48 0.48
CA THR A 183 -10.68 -6.65 -0.95
C THR A 183 -10.43 -8.14 -1.25
N PRO A 184 -11.06 -8.73 -2.30
CA PRO A 184 -10.75 -10.08 -2.74
C PRO A 184 -9.26 -10.26 -3.10
N ASP A 185 -8.78 -11.50 -3.06
CA ASP A 185 -7.41 -11.79 -3.48
C ASP A 185 -7.20 -11.46 -4.95
N LEU A 186 -6.02 -10.90 -5.27
CA LEU A 186 -5.62 -10.46 -6.61
C LEU A 186 -6.48 -9.35 -7.23
N HIS A 187 -7.31 -8.68 -6.43
CA HIS A 187 -8.02 -7.48 -6.85
C HIS A 187 -7.32 -6.23 -6.32
N GLU A 188 -7.09 -5.22 -7.17
CA GLU A 188 -6.58 -3.93 -6.72
C GLU A 188 -7.72 -3.03 -6.22
N LEU A 189 -7.55 -2.49 -5.01
CA LEU A 189 -8.41 -1.45 -4.45
C LEU A 189 -8.29 -0.18 -5.29
N LEU A 190 -9.42 0.28 -5.83
CA LEU A 190 -9.49 1.56 -6.55
C LEU A 190 -9.86 2.72 -5.61
N GLU A 191 -10.87 2.51 -4.76
CA GLU A 191 -11.41 3.53 -3.87
C GLU A 191 -12.29 2.89 -2.80
N TRP A 192 -12.41 3.56 -1.65
CA TRP A 192 -13.43 3.27 -0.66
C TRP A 192 -14.00 4.56 -0.06
N LYS A 193 -15.19 4.46 0.54
CA LYS A 193 -15.84 5.54 1.29
C LYS A 193 -16.81 4.97 2.31
N THR A 194 -17.10 5.72 3.36
CA THR A 194 -18.17 5.41 4.30
C THR A 194 -19.39 6.28 4.05
N ILE A 195 -20.58 5.66 4.06
CA ILE A 195 -21.87 6.34 4.04
C ILE A 195 -22.74 5.67 5.10
N ASP A 196 -23.16 6.45 6.09
CA ASP A 196 -23.85 5.97 7.28
C ASP A 196 -23.11 4.79 7.93
N ASN A 197 -23.75 3.63 8.01
CA ASN A 197 -23.25 2.41 8.64
C ASN A 197 -22.61 1.44 7.63
N LYS A 198 -22.33 1.90 6.41
CA LYS A 198 -21.76 1.07 5.35
C LYS A 198 -20.44 1.64 4.88
N LEU A 199 -19.48 0.73 4.66
CA LEU A 199 -18.27 1.03 3.90
C LEU A 199 -18.48 0.49 2.50
N TYR A 200 -18.42 1.39 1.52
CA TYR A 200 -18.45 1.09 0.09
C TYR A 200 -17.03 1.08 -0.44
N PHE A 201 -16.74 0.16 -1.35
CA PHE A 201 -15.46 0.14 -2.04
C PHE A 201 -15.62 -0.42 -3.45
N ARG A 202 -14.66 -0.07 -4.30
CA ARG A 202 -14.51 -0.63 -5.65
C ARG A 202 -13.12 -1.21 -5.81
N SER A 203 -13.06 -2.32 -6.52
CA SER A 203 -11.82 -3.01 -6.84
C SER A 203 -11.80 -3.43 -8.29
N ILE A 204 -10.62 -3.63 -8.87
CA ILE A 204 -10.44 -4.11 -10.23
C ILE A 204 -9.80 -5.50 -10.24
N GLU A 205 -10.32 -6.38 -11.09
CA GLU A 205 -9.81 -7.74 -11.33
C GLU A 205 -9.20 -7.80 -12.72
N ASP A 206 -7.93 -8.15 -12.82
CA ASP A 206 -7.27 -8.45 -14.10
C ASP A 206 -7.79 -9.80 -14.64
N ILE A 207 -8.87 -9.72 -15.44
CA ILE A 207 -9.56 -10.89 -16.01
C ILE A 207 -8.69 -11.54 -17.07
N ASN A 208 -7.94 -10.72 -17.80
CA ASN A 208 -7.15 -11.17 -18.93
C ASN A 208 -5.78 -11.75 -18.50
N LYS A 209 -5.41 -11.55 -17.23
CA LYS A 209 -4.23 -12.06 -16.53
C LYS A 209 -2.92 -11.63 -17.20
N ASN A 210 -2.87 -10.41 -17.73
CA ASN A 210 -1.64 -9.85 -18.29
C ASN A 210 -0.75 -9.17 -17.23
N GLY A 211 -1.22 -9.04 -15.99
CA GLY A 211 -0.50 -8.41 -14.90
C GLY A 211 -0.62 -6.88 -14.88
N GLU A 212 -1.50 -6.30 -15.71
CA GLU A 212 -1.79 -4.87 -15.79
C GLU A 212 -3.28 -4.64 -15.55
N PHE A 213 -3.64 -3.71 -14.66
CA PHE A 213 -5.04 -3.34 -14.45
C PHE A 213 -5.44 -2.22 -15.44
N ASP A 214 -6.16 -2.59 -16.49
CA ASP A 214 -6.50 -1.70 -17.61
C ASP A 214 -8.00 -1.66 -17.97
N SER A 215 -8.37 -0.98 -19.05
CA SER A 215 -9.76 -0.84 -19.51
C SER A 215 -10.46 -2.15 -19.92
N LYS A 216 -9.72 -3.26 -20.06
CA LYS A 216 -10.22 -4.60 -20.43
C LYS A 216 -10.59 -5.43 -19.21
N ASP A 217 -10.40 -4.89 -18.01
CA ASP A 217 -10.59 -5.59 -16.74
C ASP A 217 -11.90 -5.22 -16.06
N ALA A 218 -12.32 -6.02 -15.08
CA ALA A 218 -13.61 -5.85 -14.43
C ALA A 218 -13.49 -5.01 -13.17
N VAL A 219 -14.31 -3.95 -13.11
CA VAL A 219 -14.54 -3.20 -11.88
C VAL A 219 -15.70 -3.83 -11.12
N HIS A 220 -15.44 -4.16 -9.87
CA HIS A 220 -16.41 -4.72 -8.92
C HIS A 220 -16.80 -3.67 -7.90
N TYR A 221 -18.10 -3.56 -7.60
CA TYR A 221 -18.63 -2.65 -6.59
C TYR A 221 -19.14 -3.45 -5.41
N SER A 222 -18.67 -3.12 -4.22
CA SER A 222 -18.97 -3.84 -3.00
C SER A 222 -19.26 -2.89 -1.85
N PHE A 223 -19.98 -3.38 -0.85
CA PHE A 223 -20.08 -2.73 0.44
C PHE A 223 -20.06 -3.73 1.58
N VAL A 224 -19.85 -3.24 2.79
CA VAL A 224 -19.97 -3.99 4.03
C VAL A 224 -20.74 -3.20 5.06
N ASN A 225 -21.63 -3.87 5.80
CA ASN A 225 -22.32 -3.28 6.95
C ASN A 225 -21.39 -3.26 8.17
N LEU A 226 -21.00 -2.07 8.62
CA LEU A 226 -20.10 -1.84 9.74
C LEU A 226 -20.74 -2.18 11.09
N MET A 227 -22.07 -2.25 11.14
CA MET A 227 -22.83 -2.59 12.33
C MET A 227 -23.01 -4.10 12.52
N ALA A 228 -22.74 -4.91 11.51
CA ALA A 228 -22.80 -6.37 11.63
C ALA A 228 -21.69 -6.92 12.54
N ASP A 229 -21.95 -8.08 13.15
CA ASP A 229 -20.95 -8.81 13.94
C ASP A 229 -19.86 -9.40 13.07
N GLU A 230 -20.18 -9.73 11.82
CA GLU A 230 -19.25 -10.18 10.78
C GLU A 230 -19.31 -9.21 9.60
N TRP A 231 -18.14 -8.81 9.11
CA TRP A 231 -18.03 -7.89 7.97
C TRP A 231 -18.11 -8.67 6.67
N LYS A 232 -19.33 -9.04 6.29
CA LYS A 232 -19.60 -9.75 5.03
C LYS A 232 -19.62 -8.77 3.87
N ILE A 233 -18.89 -9.10 2.82
CA ILE A 233 -18.84 -8.33 1.58
C ILE A 233 -20.11 -8.61 0.79
N GLU A 234 -20.83 -7.55 0.44
CA GLU A 234 -22.01 -7.60 -0.43
C GLU A 234 -21.69 -6.89 -1.75
N THR A 235 -21.85 -7.59 -2.87
CA THR A 235 -21.65 -7.03 -4.21
C THR A 235 -22.93 -6.36 -4.69
N TYR A 236 -22.79 -5.25 -5.41
CA TYR A 236 -23.91 -4.58 -6.09
C TYR A 236 -23.49 -4.07 -7.47
N ASN A 237 -24.45 -3.65 -8.28
CA ASN A 237 -24.16 -3.07 -9.59
C ASN A 237 -24.87 -1.71 -9.72
N PRO A 238 -24.12 -0.59 -9.74
CA PRO A 238 -24.71 0.74 -9.92
C PRO A 238 -25.05 1.09 -11.38
N LEU A 239 -24.69 0.23 -12.35
CA LEU A 239 -24.84 0.49 -13.78
C LEU A 239 -26.07 -0.18 -14.42
N ASN A 240 -26.78 -1.04 -13.67
CA ASN A 240 -27.96 -1.78 -14.12
C ASN A 240 -29.20 -1.46 -13.30
#